data_AF-A0A2N2DC66-F1
#
_entry.id   AF-A0A2N2DC66-F1
#
_cell.length_a   1.000
_cell.length_b   1.000
_cell.length_c   1.000
_cell.angle_alpha   90.00
_cell.angle_beta   90.00
_cell.angle_gamma   90.00
#
_symmetry.space_group_name_H-M   'P 1'
#
loop_
_entity.id
_entity.type
_entity.pdbx_description
1 polymer ?
#
loop_
_entity_poly.entity_id
_entity_poly.type
_entity_poly.pdbx_seq_one_letter_code
_entity_poly.pdbx_strand_id
1 'polypeptide(L)'
;MQITVKIKLQPTKEQADHLKTITAEYICLVNQIVVNYVEADMNLKYSSKDVNANLPSAVKNQAIQDAKSVFARYKKAVHTNGKLKPEDQKQIKVPVLKKPVAIWNNQNYSL
;
A
#
# COMPACT_ATOMS: atom_id res chain seq x y z
N MET A 1 21.82 18.39 -17.14
CA MET A 1 22.37 17.13 -16.58
C MET A 1 21.55 16.76 -15.35
N GLN A 2 20.81 15.64 -15.38
CA GLN A 2 20.00 15.21 -14.24
C GLN A 2 20.86 14.26 -13.38
N ILE A 3 21.43 14.78 -12.31
CA ILE A 3 22.32 14.02 -11.43
C ILE A 3 21.43 13.24 -10.47
N THR A 4 21.31 11.93 -10.67
CA THR A 4 20.67 11.05 -9.70
C THR A 4 21.68 10.70 -8.61
N VAL A 5 21.51 11.25 -7.41
CA VAL A 5 22.38 10.97 -6.25
C VAL A 5 21.70 9.95 -5.34
N LYS A 6 22.42 8.87 -5.00
CA LYS A 6 21.97 7.94 -3.95
C LYS A 6 22.45 8.47 -2.60
N ILE A 7 21.51 8.79 -1.71
CA ILE A 7 21.80 9.26 -0.35
C ILE A 7 21.36 8.18 0.63
N LYS A 8 22.22 7.83 1.60
CA LYS A 8 21.85 7.00 2.74
C LYS A 8 21.56 7.90 3.93
N LEU A 9 20.34 7.86 4.43
CA LEU A 9 19.97 8.56 5.66
C LEU A 9 20.31 7.68 6.86
N GLN A 10 20.91 8.28 7.89
CA GLN A 10 21.14 7.64 9.18
C GLN A 10 20.24 8.32 10.21
N PRO A 11 19.05 7.75 10.49
CA PRO A 11 18.12 8.36 11.43
C PRO A 11 18.67 8.30 12.86
N THR A 12 18.36 9.33 13.65
CA THR A 12 18.49 9.27 15.11
C THR A 12 17.51 8.23 15.68
N LYS A 13 17.66 7.87 16.96
CA LYS A 13 16.75 6.93 17.63
C LYS A 13 15.29 7.39 17.55
N GLU A 14 15.04 8.67 17.84
CA GLU A 14 13.71 9.28 17.77
C GLU A 14 13.14 9.23 16.35
N GLN A 15 13.95 9.59 15.34
CA GLN A 15 13.53 9.52 13.93
C GLN A 15 13.21 8.08 13.51
N ALA A 16 14.00 7.10 13.96
CA ALA A 16 13.74 5.70 13.67
C ALA A 16 12.40 5.23 14.29
N ASP A 17 12.08 5.67 15.50
CA ASP A 17 10.81 5.34 16.15
C ASP A 17 9.62 6.02 15.44
N HIS A 18 9.76 7.27 15.00
CA HIS A 18 8.78 7.92 14.13
C HIS A 18 8.56 7.16 12.82
N LEU A 19 9.64 6.70 12.16
CA LEU A 19 9.55 5.91 10.93
C LEU A 19 8.83 4.57 11.16
N LYS A 20 9.06 3.90 12.29
CA LYS A 20 8.34 2.67 12.65
C LYS A 20 6.84 2.93 12.82
N THR A 21 6.47 3.98 13.54
CA THR A 21 5.07 4.36 13.74
C THR A 21 4.38 4.69 12.41
N ILE A 22 5.02 5.51 11.57
CA ILE A 22 4.50 5.89 10.25
C ILE A 22 4.34 4.65 9.35
N THR A 23 5.32 3.75 9.33
CA THR A 23 5.26 2.55 8.48
C THR A 23 4.24 1.53 8.99
N ALA A 24 4.02 1.41 10.29
CA ALA A 24 2.95 0.59 10.86
C ALA A 24 1.57 1.14 10.50
N GLU A 25 1.37 2.46 10.67
CA GLU A 25 0.14 3.15 10.28
C GLU A 25 -0.13 3.00 8.76
N TYR A 26 0.92 3.09 7.94
CA TYR A 26 0.85 2.87 6.50
C TYR A 26 0.34 1.47 6.15
N ILE A 27 0.94 0.43 6.73
CA ILE A 27 0.51 -0.97 6.51
C ILE A 27 -0.95 -1.13 6.91
N CYS A 28 -1.33 -0.60 8.07
CA CYS A 28 -2.69 -0.67 8.58
C CYS A 28 -3.66 -0.05 7.58
N LEU A 29 -3.38 1.16 7.12
CA LEU A 29 -4.20 1.87 6.15
C LEU A 29 -4.34 1.09 4.83
N VAL A 30 -3.25 0.59 4.26
CA VAL A 30 -3.34 -0.17 2.99
C VAL A 30 -4.19 -1.42 3.16
N ASN A 31 -3.98 -2.18 4.23
CA ASN A 31 -4.74 -3.41 4.49
C ASN A 31 -6.23 -3.10 4.72
N GLN A 32 -6.56 -2.01 5.43
CA GLN A 32 -7.95 -1.56 5.59
C GLN A 32 -8.60 -1.21 4.25
N ILE A 33 -7.91 -0.45 3.39
CA ILE A 33 -8.44 -0.11 2.06
C ILE A 33 -8.67 -1.37 1.22
N VAL A 34 -7.75 -2.34 1.28
CA VAL A 34 -7.88 -3.62 0.56
C VAL A 34 -9.11 -4.40 1.04
N VAL A 35 -9.36 -4.47 2.36
CA VAL A 35 -10.58 -5.08 2.91
C VAL A 35 -11.82 -4.39 2.33
N ASN A 36 -11.86 -3.05 2.38
CA ASN A 36 -13.00 -2.29 1.84
C ASN A 36 -13.23 -2.55 0.34
N TYR A 37 -12.16 -2.68 -0.47
CA TYR A 37 -12.28 -3.01 -1.89
C TYR A 37 -12.79 -4.45 -2.12
N VAL A 38 -12.36 -5.40 -1.29
CA VAL A 38 -12.81 -6.79 -1.38
C VAL A 38 -14.27 -6.92 -0.99
N GLU A 39 -14.70 -6.25 0.09
CA GLU A 39 -16.10 -6.23 0.53
C GLU A 39 -17.03 -5.58 -0.51
N ALA A 40 -16.58 -4.50 -1.16
CA ALA A 40 -17.32 -3.84 -2.22
C ALA A 40 -17.17 -4.52 -3.60
N ASP A 41 -16.30 -5.52 -3.73
CA ASP A 41 -15.82 -6.12 -4.98
C ASP A 41 -15.39 -5.12 -6.07
N MET A 42 -14.97 -3.91 -5.68
CA MET A 42 -14.60 -2.85 -6.62
C MET A 42 -13.58 -1.85 -6.04
N ASN A 43 -12.93 -1.12 -6.94
CA ASN A 43 -12.07 0.01 -6.56
C ASN A 43 -12.94 1.19 -6.11
N LEU A 44 -12.98 1.45 -4.80
CA LEU A 44 -13.61 2.66 -4.26
C LEU A 44 -12.75 3.89 -4.61
N LYS A 45 -13.40 5.00 -4.98
CA LYS A 45 -12.73 6.24 -5.40
C LYS A 45 -12.24 7.05 -4.20
N TYR A 46 -11.37 6.46 -3.38
CA TYR A 46 -10.78 7.14 -2.24
C TYR A 46 -9.77 8.21 -2.65
N SER A 47 -9.73 9.25 -1.83
CA SER A 47 -8.72 10.30 -1.78
C SER A 47 -8.19 10.45 -0.35
N SER A 48 -7.12 11.22 -0.17
CA SER A 48 -6.51 11.43 1.17
C SER A 48 -7.46 11.95 2.26
N LYS A 49 -8.57 12.61 1.90
CA LYS A 49 -9.60 13.06 2.85
C LYS A 49 -10.56 11.96 3.29
N ASP A 50 -10.73 10.92 2.48
CA ASP A 50 -11.69 9.85 2.73
C ASP A 50 -11.08 8.76 3.63
N VAL A 51 -9.75 8.77 3.78
CA VAL A 51 -9.02 7.80 4.59
C VAL A 51 -8.49 8.42 5.88
N ASN A 52 -8.89 7.83 7.00
CA ASN A 52 -8.46 8.25 8.33
C ASN A 52 -7.19 7.49 8.74
N ALA A 53 -6.06 8.18 8.70
CA ALA A 53 -4.77 7.70 9.17
C ALA A 53 -3.91 8.88 9.58
N ASN A 54 -3.05 8.71 10.59
CA ASN A 54 -2.12 9.75 11.02
C ASN A 54 -0.89 9.82 10.08
N LEU A 55 -1.14 10.13 8.81
CA LEU A 55 -0.14 10.15 7.74
C LEU A 55 -0.29 11.42 6.90
N PRO A 56 0.81 11.97 6.35
CA PRO A 56 0.74 13.05 5.38
C PRO A 56 -0.12 12.67 4.16
N SER A 57 -0.81 13.65 3.57
CA SER A 57 -1.70 13.40 2.42
C SER A 57 -1.03 12.70 1.24
N ALA A 58 0.25 13.01 0.98
CA ALA A 58 1.04 12.33 -0.05
C ALA A 58 1.20 10.82 0.23
N VAL A 59 1.47 10.48 1.50
CA VAL A 59 1.63 9.08 1.95
C VAL A 59 0.28 8.35 1.94
N LYS A 60 -0.81 9.01 2.33
CA LYS A 60 -2.18 8.48 2.20
C LYS A 60 -2.52 8.16 0.74
N ASN A 61 -2.23 9.08 -0.18
CA ASN A 61 -2.48 8.87 -1.60
C ASN A 61 -1.67 7.69 -2.15
N GLN A 62 -0.42 7.53 -1.71
CA GLN A 62 0.37 6.36 -2.06
C GLN A 62 -0.24 5.07 -1.51
N ALA A 63 -0.69 5.06 -0.26
CA ALA A 63 -1.35 3.90 0.34
C ALA A 63 -2.59 3.47 -0.48
N ILE A 64 -3.37 4.42 -0.96
CA ILE A 64 -4.53 4.16 -1.84
C ILE A 64 -4.11 3.51 -3.16
N GLN A 65 -2.99 3.93 -3.76
CA GLN A 65 -2.48 3.33 -5.00
C GLN A 65 -1.93 1.92 -4.78
N ASP A 66 -1.22 1.71 -3.67
CA ASP A 66 -0.70 0.40 -3.30
C ASP A 66 -1.85 -0.58 -3.03
N ALA A 67 -2.90 -0.14 -2.33
CA ALA A 67 -4.10 -0.93 -2.10
C ALA A 67 -4.78 -1.36 -3.42
N LYS A 68 -4.89 -0.45 -4.39
CA LYS A 68 -5.41 -0.78 -5.74
C LYS A 68 -4.57 -1.86 -6.42
N SER A 69 -3.24 -1.77 -6.29
CA SER A 69 -2.33 -2.77 -6.87
C SER A 69 -2.48 -4.14 -6.20
N VAL A 70 -2.63 -4.17 -4.87
CA VAL A 70 -2.88 -5.40 -4.11
C VAL A 70 -4.22 -6.03 -4.51
N PHE A 71 -5.29 -5.23 -4.58
CA PHE A 71 -6.61 -5.70 -5.00
C PHE A 71 -6.63 -6.20 -6.45
N ALA A 72 -5.96 -5.53 -7.37
CA ALA A 72 -5.84 -5.99 -8.75
C ALA A 72 -5.14 -7.36 -8.85
N ARG A 73 -4.09 -7.59 -8.05
CA ARG A 73 -3.44 -8.91 -7.95
C ARG A 73 -4.38 -9.97 -7.40
N TYR A 74 -5.18 -9.63 -6.39
CA TYR A 74 -6.21 -10.52 -5.84
C TYR A 74 -7.26 -10.89 -6.90
N LYS A 75 -7.88 -9.91 -7.57
CA LYS A 75 -8.87 -10.16 -8.64
C LYS A 75 -8.29 -11.01 -9.76
N LYS A 76 -7.03 -10.79 -10.15
CA LYS A 76 -6.34 -11.62 -11.15
C LYS A 76 -6.21 -13.07 -10.69
N ALA A 77 -5.83 -13.30 -9.43
CA ALA A 77 -5.72 -14.63 -8.86
C ALA A 77 -7.08 -15.35 -8.80
N VAL A 78 -8.13 -14.64 -8.39
CA VAL A 78 -9.52 -15.17 -8.39
C VAL A 78 -9.96 -15.53 -9.81
N HIS A 79 -9.74 -14.65 -10.78
CA HIS A 79 -10.09 -14.89 -12.19
C HIS A 79 -9.36 -16.08 -12.77
N THR A 80 -8.06 -16.20 -12.52
CA THR A 80 -7.27 -17.35 -12.99
C THR A 80 -7.74 -18.65 -12.33
N ASN A 81 -8.07 -18.63 -11.03
CA ASN A 81 -8.60 -19.80 -10.32
C ASN A 81 -9.96 -20.23 -10.87
N GLY A 82 -10.85 -19.28 -11.19
CA GLY A 82 -12.16 -19.57 -11.79
C GLY A 82 -12.11 -20.23 -13.18
N LYS A 83 -10.97 -20.17 -13.88
CA LYS A 83 -10.76 -20.86 -15.16
C LYS A 83 -10.31 -22.31 -15.00
N LEU A 84 -9.90 -22.72 -13.80
CA LEU A 84 -9.49 -24.09 -13.51
C LEU A 84 -10.73 -24.99 -13.35
N LYS A 85 -10.52 -26.30 -13.55
CA LYS A 85 -11.55 -27.30 -13.26
C LYS A 85 -11.95 -27.22 -11.78
N PRO A 86 -13.21 -27.56 -11.42
CA PRO A 86 -13.68 -27.49 -10.03
C PRO A 86 -12.79 -28.23 -9.02
N GLU A 87 -12.19 -29.35 -9.44
CA GLU A 87 -11.26 -30.16 -8.64
C GLU A 87 -9.92 -29.46 -8.33
N ASP A 88 -9.48 -28.54 -9.20
CA ASP A 88 -8.22 -27.82 -9.09
C ASP A 88 -8.39 -26.43 -8.46
N GLN A 89 -9.63 -25.98 -8.24
CA GLN A 89 -9.92 -24.68 -7.66
C GLN A 89 -9.51 -24.62 -6.19
N LYS A 90 -8.76 -23.57 -5.83
CA LYS A 90 -8.30 -23.33 -4.46
C LYS A 90 -8.91 -22.07 -3.88
N GLN A 91 -9.04 -22.05 -2.55
CA GLN A 91 -9.43 -20.84 -1.84
C GLN A 91 -8.31 -19.79 -1.97
N ILE A 92 -8.63 -18.66 -2.61
CA ILE A 92 -7.71 -17.53 -2.76
C ILE A 92 -7.80 -16.63 -1.53
N LYS A 93 -6.67 -16.43 -0.85
CA LYS A 93 -6.57 -15.52 0.29
C LYS A 93 -6.24 -14.11 -0.19
N VAL A 94 -6.84 -13.12 0.47
CA VAL A 94 -6.54 -11.70 0.22
C VAL A 94 -5.09 -11.41 0.65
N PRO A 95 -4.23 -10.88 -0.23
CA PRO A 95 -2.87 -10.52 0.15
C PRO A 95 -2.87 -9.33 1.12
N VAL A 96 -1.96 -9.36 2.10
CA VAL A 96 -1.79 -8.29 3.09
C VAL A 96 -0.33 -7.87 3.19
N LEU A 97 -0.11 -6.59 3.42
CA LEU A 97 1.22 -6.06 3.75
C LEU A 97 1.59 -6.45 5.18
N LYS A 98 2.83 -6.95 5.35
CA LYS A 98 3.38 -7.39 6.65
C LYS A 98 4.69 -6.72 7.02
N LYS A 99 5.42 -6.19 6.04
CA LYS A 99 6.76 -5.60 6.25
C LYS A 99 6.64 -4.07 6.27
N PRO A 100 7.23 -3.38 7.26
CA PRO A 100 7.20 -1.93 7.36
C PRO A 100 8.02 -1.33 6.23
N VAL A 101 7.33 -0.95 5.17
CA VAL A 101 7.90 -0.32 3.98
C VAL A 101 6.92 0.75 3.52
N ALA A 102 7.41 1.95 3.26
CA ALA A 102 6.67 3.00 2.61
C ALA A 102 7.56 3.60 1.52
N ILE A 103 7.03 3.73 0.30
CA ILE A 103 7.73 4.29 -0.86
C ILE A 103 6.87 5.44 -1.35
N TRP A 104 7.32 6.67 -1.16
CA TRP A 104 6.59 7.84 -1.65
C TRP A 104 7.51 8.70 -2.48
N ASN A 105 6.94 9.29 -3.52
CA ASN A 105 7.65 10.28 -4.33
C ASN A 105 7.51 11.65 -3.66
N ASN A 106 8.63 12.29 -3.34
CA ASN A 106 8.66 13.67 -2.87
C ASN A 106 9.43 14.54 -3.88
N GLN A 107 8.69 15.16 -4.80
CA GLN A 107 9.26 15.98 -5.88
C GLN A 107 9.73 17.37 -5.41
N ASN A 108 9.45 17.75 -4.16
CA ASN A 108 9.78 19.07 -3.61
C ASN A 108 11.13 19.11 -2.89
N TYR A 109 12.00 18.13 -3.12
CA TYR A 109 13.31 18.10 -2.47
C TYR A 109 14.28 19.04 -3.21
N SER A 110 14.72 20.11 -2.55
CA SER A 110 15.86 20.93 -2.98
C SER A 110 17.08 20.62 -2.13
N LEU A 111 18.25 20.60 -2.77
CA LEU A 111 19.56 20.53 -2.09
C LEU A 111 19.89 21.86 -1.42
#